data_AF-A0A7K2M2U8-F1
#
_entry.id   AF-A0A7K2M2U8-F1
#
_cell.length_a   1.000
_cell.length_b   1.000
_cell.length_c   1.000
_cell.angle_alpha   90.00
_cell.angle_beta   90.00
_cell.angle_gamma   90.00
#
_symmetry.space_group_name_H-M   'P 1'
#
loop_
_entity.id
_entity.type
_entity.pdbx_description
1 polymer ?
#
loop_
_entity_poly.entity_id
_entity_poly.type
_entity_poly.pdbx_seq_one_letter_code
_entity_poly.pdbx_strand_id
1 'polypeptide(L)'
;GLLPALGVETLWLAAADGETGKNLAAVAGLCERFARFGLTRSDVVISCGGGTTTDTVGLAAALYHRGTPVIHLPTSLLAQVDASIGGKTGVNLPEGKNLVGAYWQPRAVLCDTDSLATLPPRERVNGYGELARCHFIGAPGLAALPLERQIARSVALKASVVARDERDQGLRHVLNYGHTLGHALERATDYALRHGEAVAVGTVFAGRLAGALGRIPPARVREHLDVVASYGLPTALPAGVDHDTLIAYMRRDKKAEGHALT
;
A
#
# COMPACT_ATOMS: atom_id res chain seq x y z
N GLY A 1 -1.57 -32.11 -1.43
CA GLY A 1 -1.30 -30.69 -1.11
C GLY A 1 -2.40 -30.20 -0.21
N LEU A 2 -2.07 -29.65 0.94
CA LEU A 2 -2.97 -29.26 2.05
C LEU A 2 -3.77 -27.98 1.72
N LEU A 3 -4.64 -28.03 0.71
CA LEU A 3 -5.67 -27.01 0.53
C LEU A 3 -7.03 -27.68 0.74
N PRO A 4 -7.91 -27.12 1.59
CA PRO A 4 -9.20 -27.73 1.86
C PRO A 4 -10.02 -27.83 0.57
N ALA A 5 -10.79 -28.90 0.42
CA ALA A 5 -11.74 -29.01 -0.67
C ALA A 5 -12.79 -27.91 -0.51
N LEU A 6 -12.83 -26.97 -1.45
CA LEU A 6 -13.74 -25.81 -1.40
C LEU A 6 -15.18 -26.17 -1.83
N GLY A 7 -15.41 -27.39 -2.31
CA GLY A 7 -16.72 -27.83 -2.82
C GLY A 7 -17.13 -27.18 -4.14
N VAL A 8 -16.22 -26.43 -4.78
CA VAL A 8 -16.40 -25.76 -6.08
C VAL A 8 -15.18 -26.02 -6.96
N GLU A 9 -15.37 -26.02 -8.28
CA GLU A 9 -14.27 -26.16 -9.23
C GLU A 9 -13.27 -25.01 -9.04
N THR A 10 -11.98 -25.33 -8.90
CA THR A 10 -10.96 -24.35 -8.49
C THR A 10 -9.69 -24.53 -9.31
N LEU A 11 -9.19 -23.42 -9.87
CA LEU A 11 -7.86 -23.31 -10.45
C LEU A 11 -6.91 -22.62 -9.47
N TRP A 12 -5.82 -23.31 -9.12
CA TRP A 12 -4.73 -22.73 -8.32
C TRP A 12 -3.62 -22.19 -9.20
N LEU A 13 -3.28 -20.91 -9.03
CA LEU A 13 -2.19 -20.24 -9.72
C LEU A 13 -1.16 -19.79 -8.69
N ALA A 14 0.09 -20.20 -8.87
CA ALA A 14 1.18 -19.67 -8.06
C ALA A 14 1.38 -18.18 -8.40
N ALA A 15 1.41 -17.33 -7.38
CA ALA A 15 1.79 -15.94 -7.56
C ALA A 15 3.30 -15.85 -7.79
N ALA A 16 3.73 -14.96 -8.70
CA ALA A 16 5.11 -14.54 -8.76
C ALA A 16 5.39 -13.61 -7.57
N ASP A 17 6.45 -13.89 -6.83
CA ASP A 17 6.86 -13.03 -5.71
C ASP A 17 7.65 -11.81 -6.21
N GLY A 18 7.51 -10.71 -5.49
CA GLY A 18 8.31 -9.51 -5.66
C GLY A 18 7.86 -8.56 -6.76
N GLU A 19 8.43 -7.35 -6.68
CA GLU A 19 8.05 -6.20 -7.51
C GLU A 19 8.41 -6.37 -9.00
N THR A 20 9.42 -7.20 -9.32
CA THR A 20 9.85 -7.49 -10.70
C THR A 20 8.75 -8.17 -11.51
N GLY A 21 7.93 -9.01 -10.87
CA GLY A 21 6.79 -9.69 -11.50
C GLY A 21 5.56 -8.80 -11.72
N LYS A 22 5.56 -7.57 -11.18
CA LYS A 22 4.41 -6.66 -11.19
C LYS A 22 4.30 -5.88 -12.49
N ASN A 23 3.98 -6.55 -13.60
CA ASN A 23 3.95 -5.97 -14.94
C ASN A 23 2.74 -6.46 -15.77
N LEU A 24 2.51 -5.84 -16.93
CA LEU A 24 1.37 -6.18 -17.80
C LEU A 24 1.43 -7.60 -18.36
N ALA A 25 2.62 -8.18 -18.53
CA ALA A 25 2.74 -9.57 -19.00
C ALA A 25 2.19 -10.57 -17.96
N ALA A 26 2.42 -10.31 -16.67
CA ALA A 26 1.84 -11.10 -15.59
C ALA A 26 0.30 -11.04 -15.60
N VAL A 27 -0.26 -9.84 -15.81
CA VAL A 27 -1.72 -9.63 -15.91
C VAL A 27 -2.30 -10.38 -17.12
N ALA A 28 -1.66 -10.27 -18.29
CA ALA A 28 -2.07 -11.00 -19.49
C ALA A 28 -2.04 -12.52 -19.26
N GLY A 29 -0.96 -13.03 -18.65
CA GLY A 29 -0.83 -14.44 -18.30
C GLY A 29 -1.92 -14.94 -17.36
N LEU A 30 -2.31 -14.15 -16.34
CA LEU A 30 -3.45 -14.47 -15.48
C LEU A 30 -4.76 -14.56 -16.28
N CYS A 31 -5.05 -13.57 -17.13
CA CYS A 31 -6.24 -13.56 -17.98
C CYS A 31 -6.31 -14.76 -18.93
N GLU A 32 -5.18 -15.16 -19.53
CA GLU A 32 -5.13 -16.38 -20.36
C GLU A 32 -5.43 -17.65 -19.57
N ARG A 33 -4.99 -17.73 -18.31
CA ARG A 33 -5.28 -18.86 -17.43
C ARG A 33 -6.74 -18.87 -17.00
N PHE A 34 -7.35 -17.71 -16.75
CA PHE A 34 -8.78 -17.58 -16.49
C PHE A 34 -9.60 -18.07 -17.70
N ALA A 35 -9.23 -17.65 -18.91
CA ALA A 35 -9.90 -18.08 -20.13
C ALA A 35 -9.80 -19.59 -20.37
N ARG A 36 -8.59 -20.17 -20.20
CA ARG A 36 -8.37 -21.63 -20.36
C ARG A 36 -9.11 -22.47 -19.32
N PHE A 37 -9.29 -21.94 -18.11
CA PHE A 37 -10.08 -22.59 -17.07
C PHE A 37 -11.60 -22.50 -17.34
N GLY A 38 -12.03 -21.56 -18.17
CA GLY A 38 -13.45 -21.31 -18.42
C GLY A 38 -14.10 -20.39 -17.38
N LEU A 39 -13.32 -19.52 -16.72
CA LEU A 39 -13.83 -18.56 -15.75
C LEU A 39 -14.93 -17.67 -16.38
N THR A 40 -16.12 -17.71 -15.80
CA THR A 40 -17.33 -17.01 -16.22
C THR A 40 -17.56 -15.74 -15.38
N ARG A 41 -18.61 -14.98 -15.72
CA ARG A 41 -18.98 -13.75 -14.98
C ARG A 41 -19.59 -14.00 -13.60
N SER A 42 -20.04 -15.22 -13.32
CA SER A 42 -20.57 -15.61 -12.00
C SER A 42 -19.48 -16.08 -11.04
N ASP A 43 -18.25 -16.26 -11.53
CA ASP A 43 -17.13 -16.73 -10.72
C ASP A 43 -16.42 -15.58 -10.01
N VAL A 44 -15.48 -15.94 -9.14
CA VAL A 44 -14.70 -15.01 -8.32
C VAL A 44 -13.22 -15.32 -8.41
N VAL A 45 -12.39 -14.29 -8.46
CA VAL A 45 -10.94 -14.39 -8.33
C VAL A 45 -10.57 -14.16 -6.87
N ILE A 46 -9.71 -15.01 -6.32
CA ILE A 46 -9.18 -14.84 -4.96
C ILE A 46 -7.69 -14.60 -5.05
N SER A 47 -7.22 -13.46 -4.58
CA SER A 47 -5.77 -13.20 -4.44
C SER A 47 -5.32 -13.56 -3.03
N CYS A 48 -4.21 -14.27 -2.88
CA CYS A 48 -3.61 -14.56 -1.58
C CYS A 48 -2.13 -14.15 -1.62
N GLY A 49 -1.73 -13.14 -0.84
CA GLY A 49 -0.37 -12.60 -0.89
C GLY A 49 -0.22 -11.19 -0.34
N GLY A 50 0.96 -10.58 -0.56
CA GLY A 50 1.23 -9.19 -0.24
C GLY A 50 0.64 -8.19 -1.24
N GLY A 51 1.03 -6.90 -1.12
CA GLY A 51 0.49 -5.81 -1.94
C GLY A 51 0.71 -6.00 -3.44
N THR A 52 1.89 -6.49 -3.85
CA THR A 52 2.21 -6.80 -5.24
C THR A 52 1.23 -7.82 -5.84
N THR A 53 0.87 -8.85 -5.08
CA THR A 53 -0.08 -9.88 -5.49
C THR A 53 -1.50 -9.30 -5.59
N THR A 54 -1.95 -8.57 -4.57
CA THR A 54 -3.31 -8.00 -4.57
C THR A 54 -3.51 -7.00 -5.71
N ASP A 55 -2.49 -6.19 -6.02
CA ASP A 55 -2.54 -5.23 -7.11
C ASP A 55 -2.59 -5.90 -8.49
N THR A 56 -1.70 -6.88 -8.73
CA THR A 56 -1.61 -7.56 -10.03
C THR A 56 -2.85 -8.39 -10.31
N VAL A 57 -3.29 -9.18 -9.32
CA VAL A 57 -4.50 -10.01 -9.43
C VAL A 57 -5.75 -9.14 -9.49
N GLY A 58 -5.79 -8.05 -8.72
CA GLY A 58 -6.87 -7.07 -8.77
C GLY A 58 -7.02 -6.44 -10.15
N LEU A 59 -5.91 -6.08 -10.81
CA LEU A 59 -5.94 -5.53 -12.17
C LEU A 59 -6.38 -6.59 -13.19
N ALA A 60 -5.91 -7.84 -13.06
CA ALA A 60 -6.37 -8.94 -13.91
C ALA A 60 -7.89 -9.15 -13.77
N ALA A 61 -8.41 -9.13 -12.55
CA ALA A 61 -9.84 -9.23 -12.29
C ALA A 61 -10.63 -8.02 -12.85
N ALA A 62 -10.09 -6.81 -12.73
CA ALA A 62 -10.70 -5.60 -13.29
C ALA A 62 -10.85 -5.66 -14.82
N LEU A 63 -9.84 -6.22 -15.51
CA LEU A 63 -9.81 -6.28 -16.97
C LEU A 63 -10.58 -7.50 -17.53
N TYR A 64 -10.48 -8.66 -16.87
CA TYR A 64 -11.12 -9.88 -17.35
C TYR A 64 -12.65 -9.77 -17.28
N HIS A 65 -13.32 -10.14 -18.39
CA HIS A 65 -14.76 -9.89 -18.61
C HIS A 65 -15.21 -8.43 -18.42
N ARG A 66 -14.28 -7.47 -18.45
CA ARG A 66 -14.50 -6.06 -18.10
C ARG A 66 -14.96 -5.86 -16.65
N GLY A 67 -14.57 -6.77 -15.76
CA GLY A 67 -14.89 -6.70 -14.35
C GLY A 67 -15.35 -8.04 -13.80
N THR A 68 -14.41 -8.79 -13.25
CA THR A 68 -14.66 -10.02 -12.50
C THR A 68 -14.59 -9.74 -11.00
N PRO A 69 -15.53 -10.23 -10.18
CA PRO A 69 -15.46 -10.12 -8.74
C PRO A 69 -14.11 -10.61 -8.19
N VAL A 70 -13.53 -9.87 -7.23
CA VAL A 70 -12.28 -10.25 -6.56
C VAL A 70 -12.43 -10.22 -5.05
N ILE A 71 -11.81 -11.17 -4.37
CA ILE A 71 -11.62 -11.20 -2.91
C ILE A 71 -10.12 -11.17 -2.63
N HIS A 72 -9.70 -10.32 -1.70
CA HIS A 72 -8.30 -10.25 -1.26
C HIS A 72 -8.10 -10.96 0.07
N LEU A 73 -7.12 -11.86 0.12
CA LEU A 73 -6.57 -12.51 1.32
C LEU A 73 -5.14 -11.97 1.55
N PRO A 74 -4.99 -10.75 2.10
CA PRO A 74 -3.68 -10.14 2.33
C PRO A 74 -2.87 -10.87 3.41
N THR A 75 -1.64 -11.28 3.08
CA THR A 75 -0.73 -12.04 3.98
C THR A 75 0.46 -11.24 4.49
N SER A 76 0.56 -9.96 4.13
CA SER A 76 1.53 -9.02 4.70
C SER A 76 0.81 -7.94 5.50
N LEU A 77 1.46 -7.41 6.54
CA LEU A 77 0.86 -6.35 7.35
C LEU A 77 0.53 -5.12 6.49
N LEU A 78 1.44 -4.71 5.59
CA LEU A 78 1.20 -3.60 4.66
C LEU A 78 -0.03 -3.83 3.78
N ALA A 79 -0.23 -5.05 3.27
CA ALA A 79 -1.42 -5.35 2.49
C ALA A 79 -2.69 -5.33 3.33
N GLN A 80 -2.64 -5.80 4.58
CA GLN A 80 -3.79 -5.82 5.50
C GLN A 80 -4.25 -4.43 5.92
N VAL A 81 -3.33 -3.46 6.03
CA VAL A 81 -3.64 -2.10 6.51
C VAL A 81 -3.77 -1.07 5.39
N ASP A 82 -3.22 -1.36 4.20
CA ASP A 82 -3.18 -0.42 3.10
C ASP A 82 -3.47 -1.05 1.73
N ALA A 83 -2.57 -1.83 1.12
CA ALA A 83 -2.63 -2.14 -0.31
C ALA A 83 -3.90 -2.87 -0.77
N SER A 84 -4.48 -3.76 0.05
CA SER A 84 -5.70 -4.48 -0.33
C SER A 84 -6.99 -3.66 -0.17
N ILE A 85 -6.89 -2.41 0.31
CA ILE A 85 -8.03 -1.55 0.66
C ILE A 85 -8.04 -0.30 -0.22
N GLY A 86 -9.18 -0.05 -0.84
CA GLY A 86 -9.45 1.18 -1.58
C GLY A 86 -9.42 1.04 -3.10
N GLY A 87 -9.34 -0.19 -3.61
CA GLY A 87 -9.60 -0.53 -5.00
C GLY A 87 -8.57 -0.03 -6.02
N LYS A 88 -7.47 0.59 -5.60
CA LYS A 88 -6.36 0.90 -6.52
C LYS A 88 -5.66 -0.41 -6.83
N THR A 89 -5.72 -0.83 -8.09
CA THR A 89 -5.01 -1.99 -8.61
C THR A 89 -4.10 -1.53 -9.73
N GLY A 90 -2.91 -2.12 -9.88
CA GLY A 90 -1.96 -1.58 -10.84
C GLY A 90 -0.71 -2.43 -11.02
N VAL A 91 0.00 -2.14 -12.09
CA VAL A 91 1.30 -2.73 -12.40
C VAL A 91 2.28 -1.65 -12.84
N ASN A 92 3.56 -2.02 -12.80
CA ASN A 92 4.65 -1.14 -13.16
C ASN A 92 4.88 -1.15 -14.66
N LEU A 93 5.34 0.00 -15.16
CA LEU A 93 6.00 0.14 -16.45
C LEU A 93 7.50 0.41 -16.22
N PRO A 94 8.36 0.20 -17.24
CA PRO A 94 9.75 0.66 -17.17
C PRO A 94 9.89 2.13 -16.79
N GLU A 95 8.92 2.96 -17.19
CA GLU A 95 8.88 4.40 -16.93
C GLU A 95 8.44 4.75 -15.49
N GLY A 96 7.83 3.81 -14.75
CA GLY A 96 7.44 4.08 -13.38
C GLY A 96 6.49 3.06 -12.74
N LYS A 97 6.44 3.14 -11.41
CA LYS A 97 5.59 2.29 -10.58
C LYS A 97 4.10 2.66 -10.70
N ASN A 98 3.25 1.62 -10.69
CA ASN A 98 1.78 1.73 -10.64
C ASN A 98 1.15 2.67 -11.68
N LEU A 99 1.81 2.91 -12.82
CA LEU A 99 1.33 3.84 -13.85
C LEU A 99 0.14 3.30 -14.63
N VAL A 100 0.01 1.96 -14.74
CA VAL A 100 -1.10 1.32 -15.43
C VAL A 100 -1.93 0.56 -14.42
N GLY A 101 -3.22 0.88 -14.34
CA GLY A 101 -4.08 0.34 -13.31
C GLY A 101 -5.55 0.68 -13.50
N ALA A 102 -6.35 0.27 -12.53
CA ALA A 102 -7.78 0.52 -12.47
C ALA A 102 -8.23 0.72 -11.02
N TYR A 103 -9.31 1.49 -10.85
CA TYR A 103 -10.10 1.48 -9.63
C TYR A 103 -11.10 0.32 -9.71
N TRP A 104 -10.85 -0.76 -8.95
CA TRP A 104 -11.66 -1.96 -8.89
C TRP A 104 -11.80 -2.44 -7.45
N GLN A 105 -12.99 -2.29 -6.86
CA GLN A 105 -13.22 -2.66 -5.46
C GLN A 105 -13.34 -4.17 -5.28
N PRO A 106 -12.67 -4.75 -4.26
CA PRO A 106 -12.91 -6.14 -3.89
C PRO A 106 -14.31 -6.31 -3.29
N ARG A 107 -14.88 -7.51 -3.43
CA ARG A 107 -16.11 -7.91 -2.73
C ARG A 107 -15.87 -8.10 -1.23
N ALA A 108 -14.66 -8.53 -0.86
CA ALA A 108 -14.23 -8.65 0.52
C ALA A 108 -12.71 -8.59 0.62
N VAL A 109 -12.24 -8.13 1.78
CA VAL A 109 -10.83 -8.23 2.20
C VAL A 109 -10.83 -9.00 3.52
N LEU A 110 -10.19 -10.16 3.56
CA LEU A 110 -10.15 -11.02 4.73
C LEU A 110 -8.74 -11.01 5.32
N CYS A 111 -8.55 -10.23 6.38
CA CYS A 111 -7.27 -10.10 7.08
C CYS A 111 -7.16 -11.16 8.18
N ASP A 112 -6.58 -12.32 7.85
CA ASP A 112 -6.18 -13.31 8.83
C ASP A 112 -4.83 -12.93 9.46
N THR A 113 -4.84 -12.57 10.75
CA THR A 113 -3.65 -12.14 11.47
C THR A 113 -2.69 -13.28 11.80
N ASP A 114 -3.15 -14.55 11.78
CA ASP A 114 -2.29 -15.70 12.03
C ASP A 114 -1.24 -15.85 10.91
N SER A 115 -1.59 -15.43 9.68
CA SER A 115 -0.65 -15.40 8.55
C SER A 115 0.61 -14.55 8.84
N LEU A 116 0.47 -13.51 9.67
CA LEU A 116 1.58 -12.62 10.03
C LEU A 116 2.64 -13.29 10.90
N ALA A 117 2.33 -14.43 11.54
CA ALA A 117 3.29 -15.17 12.36
C ALA A 117 4.49 -15.67 11.54
N THR A 118 4.30 -15.88 10.24
CA THR A 118 5.35 -16.34 9.31
C THR A 118 6.02 -15.21 8.53
N LEU A 119 5.52 -13.97 8.67
CA LEU A 119 6.01 -12.82 7.93
C LEU A 119 7.42 -12.43 8.39
N PRO A 120 8.39 -12.23 7.48
CA PRO A 120 9.73 -11.79 7.84
C PRO A 120 9.68 -10.50 8.69
N PRO A 121 10.52 -10.36 9.73
CA PRO A 121 10.46 -9.20 10.63
C PRO A 121 10.50 -7.85 9.91
N ARG A 122 11.31 -7.73 8.85
CA ARG A 122 11.41 -6.50 8.06
C ARG A 122 10.12 -6.16 7.30
N GLU A 123 9.38 -7.17 6.83
CA GLU A 123 8.08 -6.94 6.17
C GLU A 123 6.97 -6.60 7.17
N ARG A 124 7.13 -7.00 8.44
CA ARG A 124 6.28 -6.50 9.52
C ARG A 124 6.58 -5.01 9.79
N VAL A 125 7.86 -4.63 9.89
CA VAL A 125 8.27 -3.22 10.01
C VAL A 125 7.75 -2.38 8.83
N ASN A 126 7.83 -2.91 7.61
CA ASN A 126 7.26 -2.29 6.42
C ASN A 126 5.76 -1.95 6.59
N GLY A 127 4.96 -2.85 7.17
CA GLY A 127 3.55 -2.55 7.46
C GLY A 127 3.33 -1.51 8.57
N TYR A 128 4.24 -1.40 9.54
CA TYR A 128 4.13 -0.40 10.61
C TYR A 128 4.27 1.03 10.12
N GLY A 129 4.95 1.28 9.00
CA GLY A 129 5.03 2.62 8.40
C GLY A 129 3.64 3.22 8.13
N GLU A 130 2.73 2.39 7.64
CA GLU A 130 1.36 2.78 7.36
C GLU A 130 0.53 3.02 8.64
N LEU A 131 0.75 2.20 9.67
CA LEU A 131 0.11 2.39 10.97
C LEU A 131 0.60 3.66 11.68
N ALA A 132 1.90 3.96 11.58
CA ALA A 132 2.47 5.22 12.07
C ALA A 132 1.88 6.43 11.33
N ARG A 133 1.71 6.34 10.00
CA ARG A 133 1.03 7.37 9.20
C ARG A 133 -0.42 7.57 9.65
N CYS A 134 -1.18 6.50 9.84
CA CYS A 134 -2.60 6.55 10.24
C CYS A 134 -2.82 7.31 11.56
N HIS A 135 -1.84 7.30 12.48
CA HIS A 135 -1.88 8.10 13.70
C HIS A 135 -2.14 9.58 13.44
N PHE A 136 -1.50 10.14 12.40
CA PHE A 136 -1.57 11.57 12.08
C PHE A 136 -2.75 11.94 11.16
N ILE A 137 -3.37 10.96 10.50
CA ILE A 137 -4.51 11.19 9.60
C ILE A 137 -5.84 11.20 10.37
N GLY A 138 -5.99 10.35 11.39
CA GLY A 138 -7.26 10.27 12.12
C GLY A 138 -7.42 9.08 13.06
N ALA A 139 -6.37 8.30 13.31
CA ALA A 139 -6.41 7.18 14.24
C ALA A 139 -5.28 7.30 15.28
N PRO A 140 -5.32 8.29 16.19
CA PRO A 140 -4.27 8.45 17.19
C PRO A 140 -4.22 7.28 18.18
N GLY A 141 -3.04 6.98 18.70
CA GLY A 141 -2.81 6.00 19.77
C GLY A 141 -2.78 4.55 19.30
N LEU A 142 -2.59 4.28 18.01
CA LEU A 142 -2.52 2.91 17.48
C LEU A 142 -1.44 2.08 18.14
N ALA A 143 -0.24 2.64 18.36
CA ALA A 143 0.91 1.90 18.87
C ALA A 143 0.68 1.23 20.24
N ALA A 144 -0.28 1.74 21.04
CA ALA A 144 -0.62 1.22 22.35
C ALA A 144 -1.65 0.06 22.31
N LEU A 145 -2.20 -0.27 21.14
CA LEU A 145 -3.24 -1.28 20.99
C LEU A 145 -2.66 -2.63 20.56
N PRO A 146 -3.36 -3.76 20.83
CA PRO A 146 -3.07 -5.03 20.19
C PRO A 146 -3.11 -4.91 18.65
N LEU A 147 -2.28 -5.69 17.95
CA LEU A 147 -2.08 -5.57 16.50
C LEU A 147 -3.39 -5.67 15.70
N GLU A 148 -4.28 -6.57 16.09
CA GLU A 148 -5.59 -6.79 15.46
C GLU A 148 -6.45 -5.52 15.56
N ARG A 149 -6.36 -4.81 16.69
CA ARG A 149 -7.05 -3.53 16.89
C ARG A 149 -6.38 -2.39 16.14
N GLN A 150 -5.06 -2.42 15.96
CA GLN A 150 -4.35 -1.48 15.09
C GLN A 150 -4.84 -1.60 13.65
N ILE A 151 -4.83 -2.83 13.12
CA ILE A 151 -5.31 -3.15 11.78
C ILE A 151 -6.77 -2.71 11.64
N ALA A 152 -7.67 -3.15 12.53
CA ALA A 152 -9.08 -2.82 12.42
C ALA A 152 -9.34 -1.30 12.40
N ARG A 153 -8.62 -0.52 13.21
CA ARG A 153 -8.76 0.95 13.24
C ARG A 153 -8.18 1.63 12.00
N SER A 154 -7.02 1.17 11.50
CA SER A 154 -6.44 1.72 10.27
C SER A 154 -7.32 1.43 9.06
N VAL A 155 -7.85 0.20 8.97
CA VAL A 155 -8.80 -0.20 7.93
C VAL A 155 -10.08 0.66 8.01
N ALA A 156 -10.65 0.84 9.20
CA ALA A 156 -11.85 1.67 9.37
C ALA A 156 -11.61 3.14 8.94
N LEU A 157 -10.46 3.72 9.31
CA LEU A 157 -10.07 5.06 8.89
C LEU A 157 -9.97 5.13 7.35
N LYS A 158 -9.20 4.22 6.74
CA LYS A 158 -8.98 4.21 5.29
C LYS A 158 -10.29 3.98 4.52
N ALA A 159 -11.11 3.03 4.95
CA ALA A 159 -12.42 2.78 4.38
C ALA A 159 -13.33 4.02 4.45
N SER A 160 -13.31 4.76 5.57
CA SER A 160 -14.11 5.99 5.71
C SER A 160 -13.69 7.09 4.74
N VAL A 161 -12.38 7.20 4.44
CA VAL A 161 -11.83 8.15 3.48
C VAL A 161 -12.15 7.73 2.04
N VAL A 162 -11.92 6.45 1.71
CA VAL A 162 -12.21 5.89 0.38
C VAL A 162 -13.70 5.99 0.05
N ALA A 163 -14.59 5.69 0.99
CA ALA A 163 -16.04 5.76 0.77
C ALA A 163 -16.51 7.18 0.41
N ARG A 164 -15.76 8.21 0.82
CA ARG A 164 -16.06 9.62 0.53
C ARG A 164 -15.37 10.12 -0.75
N ASP A 165 -14.32 9.44 -1.20
CA ASP A 165 -13.56 9.79 -2.40
C ASP A 165 -12.90 8.54 -2.98
N GLU A 166 -13.68 7.76 -3.73
CA GLU A 166 -13.23 6.47 -4.25
C GLU A 166 -12.13 6.61 -5.31
N ARG A 167 -12.16 7.68 -6.10
CA ARG A 167 -11.30 7.87 -7.28
C ARG A 167 -10.12 8.80 -7.05
N ASP A 168 -9.86 9.16 -5.80
CA ASP A 168 -8.70 9.94 -5.38
C ASP A 168 -8.62 11.34 -6.01
N GLN A 169 -9.74 12.05 -6.01
CA GLN A 169 -9.88 13.36 -6.64
C GLN A 169 -9.83 14.53 -5.65
N GLY A 170 -9.73 14.28 -4.34
CA GLY A 170 -9.61 15.34 -3.34
C GLY A 170 -9.30 14.82 -1.94
N LEU A 171 -10.34 14.51 -1.16
CA LEU A 171 -10.19 14.14 0.26
C LEU A 171 -9.19 13.00 0.46
N ARG A 172 -9.17 12.02 -0.44
CA ARG A 172 -8.32 10.83 -0.31
C ARG A 172 -6.82 11.14 -0.39
N HIS A 173 -6.42 12.32 -0.87
CA HIS A 173 -5.03 12.80 -0.81
C HIS A 173 -4.50 12.91 0.61
N VAL A 174 -5.36 12.99 1.64
CA VAL A 174 -4.91 12.91 3.04
C VAL A 174 -4.16 11.61 3.35
N LEU A 175 -4.45 10.53 2.61
CA LEU A 175 -3.73 9.27 2.73
C LEU A 175 -2.29 9.39 2.20
N ASN A 176 -1.99 10.36 1.35
CA ASN A 176 -0.63 10.59 0.85
C ASN A 176 0.28 11.28 1.90
N TYR A 177 -0.15 11.40 3.17
CA TYR A 177 0.68 11.93 4.25
C TYR A 177 2.01 11.16 4.34
N GLY A 178 3.13 11.88 4.25
CA GLY A 178 4.47 11.30 4.19
C GLY A 178 4.90 10.71 2.83
N HIS A 179 3.98 10.46 1.90
CA HIS A 179 4.29 9.77 0.64
C HIS A 179 5.13 10.60 -0.33
N THR A 180 4.99 11.93 -0.34
CA THR A 180 5.78 12.80 -1.25
C THR A 180 7.29 12.57 -1.08
N LEU A 181 7.80 12.61 0.16
CA LEU A 181 9.20 12.29 0.44
C LEU A 181 9.44 10.78 0.43
N GLY A 182 8.48 9.97 0.88
CA GLY A 182 8.60 8.51 0.86
C GLY A 182 8.89 7.97 -0.54
N HIS A 183 8.11 8.33 -1.55
CA HIS A 183 8.34 7.93 -2.94
C HIS A 183 9.67 8.44 -3.49
N ALA A 184 10.10 9.65 -3.09
CA ALA A 184 11.40 10.18 -3.47
C ALA A 184 12.54 9.34 -2.87
N LEU A 185 12.42 8.92 -1.61
CA LEU A 185 13.38 8.05 -0.93
C LEU A 185 13.43 6.64 -1.52
N GLU A 186 12.26 6.05 -1.82
CA GLU A 186 12.20 4.76 -2.51
C GLU A 186 13.01 4.79 -3.81
N ARG A 187 12.82 5.83 -4.64
CA ARG A 187 13.57 5.99 -5.90
C ARG A 187 15.04 6.32 -5.68
N ALA A 188 15.36 7.24 -4.77
CA ALA A 188 16.73 7.68 -4.52
C ALA A 188 17.62 6.58 -3.90
N THR A 189 17.00 5.60 -3.23
CA THR A 189 17.71 4.46 -2.62
C THR A 189 17.64 3.19 -3.47
N ASP A 190 17.16 3.28 -4.72
CA ASP A 190 16.92 2.13 -5.61
C ASP A 190 16.13 1.01 -4.90
N TYR A 191 15.09 1.43 -4.16
CA TYR A 191 14.21 0.56 -3.38
C TYR A 191 14.92 -0.29 -2.31
N ALA A 192 16.12 0.12 -1.88
CA ALA A 192 16.78 -0.45 -0.72
C ALA A 192 15.98 -0.21 0.57
N LEU A 193 15.30 0.94 0.67
CA LEU A 193 14.25 1.17 1.66
C LEU A 193 12.93 0.51 1.21
N ARG A 194 12.30 -0.19 2.15
CA ARG A 194 10.91 -0.65 2.00
C ARG A 194 9.95 0.54 2.04
N HIS A 195 8.78 0.36 1.44
CA HIS A 195 7.77 1.41 1.33
C HIS A 195 7.45 2.07 2.68
N GLY A 196 7.10 1.29 3.70
CA GLY A 196 6.80 1.81 5.03
C GLY A 196 8.00 2.44 5.75
N GLU A 197 9.22 1.98 5.48
CA GLU A 197 10.45 2.62 5.98
C GLU A 197 10.59 4.03 5.37
N ALA A 198 10.36 4.17 4.07
CA ALA A 198 10.41 5.45 3.38
C ALA A 198 9.26 6.39 3.78
N VAL A 199 8.03 5.88 3.87
CA VAL A 199 6.84 6.61 4.34
C VAL A 199 7.05 7.11 5.77
N ALA A 200 7.66 6.31 6.66
CA ALA A 200 7.97 6.70 8.03
C ALA A 200 8.89 7.95 8.09
N VAL A 201 9.98 7.96 7.32
CA VAL A 201 10.85 9.14 7.21
C VAL A 201 10.08 10.33 6.62
N GLY A 202 9.22 10.08 5.64
CA GLY A 202 8.33 11.08 5.07
C GLY A 202 7.34 11.68 6.08
N THR A 203 6.76 10.87 6.96
CA THR A 203 5.86 11.29 8.04
C THR A 203 6.60 12.19 9.03
N VAL A 204 7.83 11.83 9.43
CA VAL A 204 8.66 12.67 10.29
C VAL A 204 8.99 14.00 9.61
N PHE A 205 9.38 13.96 8.34
CA PHE A 205 9.68 15.16 7.56
C PHE A 205 8.48 16.09 7.46
N ALA A 206 7.28 15.56 7.18
CA ALA A 206 6.06 16.35 7.11
C ALA A 206 5.77 17.08 8.43
N GLY A 207 5.95 16.40 9.57
CA GLY A 207 5.84 17.02 10.89
C GLY A 207 6.87 18.13 11.12
N ARG A 208 8.15 17.88 10.80
CA ARG A 208 9.22 18.88 10.93
C ARG A 208 8.98 20.10 10.03
N LEU A 209 8.56 19.89 8.79
CA LEU A 209 8.23 20.97 7.86
C LEU A 209 7.06 21.80 8.37
N ALA A 210 5.98 21.15 8.84
CA ALA A 210 4.85 21.84 9.43
C ALA A 210 5.25 22.69 10.65
N GLY A 211 6.16 22.19 11.49
CA GLY A 211 6.72 22.95 12.61
C GLY A 211 7.55 24.15 12.18
N ALA A 212 8.43 23.98 11.20
CA ALA A 212 9.24 25.07 10.62
C ALA A 212 8.36 26.18 9.98
N LEU A 213 7.21 25.80 9.44
CA LEU A 213 6.21 26.72 8.89
C LEU A 213 5.26 27.32 9.96
N GLY A 214 5.43 27.00 11.24
CA GLY A 214 4.58 27.49 12.32
C GLY A 214 3.16 26.94 12.34
N ARG A 215 2.88 25.86 11.59
CA ARG A 215 1.53 25.25 11.49
C ARG A 215 1.19 24.35 12.68
N ILE A 216 2.21 23.82 13.37
CA ILE A 216 2.06 22.95 14.54
C ILE A 216 3.08 23.33 15.62
N PRO A 217 2.77 23.13 16.91
CA PRO A 217 3.70 23.42 18.00
C PRO A 217 4.86 22.40 18.06
N PRO A 218 5.98 22.73 18.72
CA PRO A 218 7.12 21.83 18.89
C PRO A 218 6.75 20.46 19.49
N ALA A 219 5.78 20.42 20.41
CA ALA A 219 5.27 19.17 20.98
C ALA A 219 4.68 18.23 19.92
N ARG A 220 3.95 18.76 18.93
CA ARG A 220 3.42 17.97 17.82
C ARG A 220 4.53 17.52 16.88
N VAL A 221 5.57 18.33 16.64
CA VAL A 221 6.75 17.87 15.87
C VAL A 221 7.43 16.69 16.57
N ARG A 222 7.57 16.76 17.91
CA ARG A 222 8.16 15.69 18.71
C ARG A 222 7.32 14.41 18.66
N GLU A 223 6.00 14.53 18.69
CA GLU A 223 5.08 13.40 18.54
C GLU A 223 5.29 12.62 17.22
N HIS A 224 5.59 13.29 16.10
CA HIS A 224 5.91 12.60 14.84
C HIS A 224 7.13 11.69 14.99
N LEU A 225 8.17 12.16 15.70
CA LEU A 225 9.36 11.36 15.97
C LEU A 225 9.04 10.19 16.89
N ASP A 226 8.32 10.44 17.99
CA ASP A 226 8.05 9.43 19.00
C ASP A 226 7.14 8.31 18.48
N VAL A 227 6.09 8.66 17.73
CA VAL A 227 5.19 7.66 17.12
C VAL A 227 5.94 6.78 16.13
N VAL A 228 6.71 7.37 15.22
CA VAL A 228 7.46 6.59 14.23
C VAL A 228 8.52 5.71 14.91
N ALA A 229 9.27 6.28 15.86
CA ALA A 229 10.28 5.52 16.60
C ALA A 229 9.68 4.36 17.42
N SER A 230 8.46 4.50 17.94
CA SER A 230 7.81 3.45 18.75
C SER A 230 7.56 2.14 17.98
N TYR A 231 7.51 2.19 16.65
CA TYR A 231 7.38 1.02 15.78
C TYR A 231 8.72 0.43 15.31
N GLY A 232 9.86 0.99 15.75
CA GLY A 232 11.20 0.59 15.29
C GLY A 232 11.53 1.04 13.87
N LEU A 233 10.85 2.08 13.36
CA LEU A 233 11.04 2.61 12.01
C LEU A 233 12.17 3.66 11.95
N PRO A 234 12.81 3.84 10.78
CA PRO A 234 13.74 4.95 10.58
C PRO A 234 13.02 6.30 10.68
N THR A 235 13.67 7.25 11.34
CA THR A 235 13.14 8.62 11.57
C THR A 235 13.95 9.72 10.89
N ALA A 236 15.00 9.34 10.14
CA ALA A 236 15.92 10.27 9.49
C ALA A 236 16.19 9.83 8.06
N LEU A 237 16.64 10.79 7.24
CA LEU A 237 17.12 10.52 5.89
C LEU A 237 18.28 9.51 5.95
N PRO A 238 18.37 8.58 4.99
CA PRO A 238 19.53 7.71 4.87
C PRO A 238 20.79 8.52 4.59
N ALA A 239 21.93 8.06 5.09
CA ALA A 239 23.20 8.67 4.77
C ALA A 239 23.49 8.60 3.26
N GLY A 240 24.06 9.68 2.71
CA GLY A 240 24.49 9.72 1.31
C GLY A 240 23.38 10.02 0.30
N VAL A 241 22.14 10.25 0.72
CA VAL A 241 21.08 10.69 -0.19
C VAL A 241 21.20 12.19 -0.47
N ASP A 242 21.32 12.53 -1.74
CA ASP A 242 21.38 13.91 -2.21
C ASP A 242 20.02 14.63 -2.11
N HIS A 243 20.02 15.83 -1.52
CA HIS A 243 18.81 16.61 -1.28
C HIS A 243 18.20 17.15 -2.58
N ASP A 244 19.02 17.57 -3.54
CA ASP A 244 18.53 18.11 -4.81
C ASP A 244 17.81 17.02 -5.62
N THR A 245 18.35 15.80 -5.59
CA THR A 245 17.72 14.60 -6.15
C THR A 245 16.36 14.32 -5.50
N LEU A 246 16.25 14.41 -4.17
CA LEU A 246 14.96 14.24 -3.49
C LEU A 246 13.95 15.29 -3.90
N ILE A 247 14.33 16.57 -3.94
CA ILE A 247 13.46 17.66 -4.40
C ILE A 247 13.00 17.43 -5.84
N ALA A 248 13.90 17.00 -6.73
CA ALA A 248 13.55 16.68 -8.11
C ALA A 248 12.52 15.55 -8.21
N TYR A 249 12.67 14.48 -7.41
CA TYR A 249 11.69 13.39 -7.37
C TYR A 249 10.35 13.82 -6.78
N MET A 250 10.34 14.62 -5.70
CA MET A 250 9.12 15.17 -5.11
C MET A 250 8.35 16.05 -6.11
N ARG A 251 9.04 16.86 -6.92
CA ARG A 251 8.42 17.67 -7.99
C ARG A 251 7.78 16.81 -9.08
N ARG A 252 8.44 15.71 -9.48
CA ARG A 252 7.89 14.78 -10.48
C ARG A 252 6.64 14.06 -9.99
N ASP A 253 6.64 13.63 -8.73
CA ASP A 253 5.48 13.03 -8.07
C ASP A 253 4.26 13.96 -8.14
N LYS A 254 4.46 15.24 -7.79
CA LYS A 254 3.40 16.25 -7.87
C LYS A 254 2.97 16.61 -9.29
N LYS A 255 3.88 16.54 -10.27
CA LYS A 255 3.51 16.69 -11.69
C LYS A 255 2.58 15.56 -12.16
N ALA A 256 2.77 14.34 -11.66
CA ALA A 256 1.87 13.22 -11.94
C ALA A 256 0.49 13.42 -11.26
N GLU A 257 0.46 14.05 -10.09
CA GLU A 257 -0.79 14.41 -9.39
C GLU A 257 -1.42 15.72 -9.90
N GLY A 258 -0.74 16.52 -10.73
CA GLY A 258 -1.22 17.82 -11.23
C GLY A 258 -1.13 19.00 -10.25
N HIS A 259 -0.31 18.91 -9.20
CA HIS A 259 -0.22 19.90 -8.12
C HIS A 259 1.19 20.52 -7.96
N ALA A 260 1.29 21.66 -7.24
CA ALA A 260 2.57 22.25 -6.82
C ALA A 260 3.03 21.68 -5.46
N LEU A 261 4.32 21.84 -5.12
CA LEU A 261 4.82 21.53 -3.76
C LEU A 261 4.20 22.54 -2.77
N THR A 262 3.44 22.08 -1.77
CA THR A 262 2.75 22.89 -0.75
C THR A 262 3.17 22.54 0.68
#